data_AF-A0AAW7LDF0-F1
#
_entry.id   AF-A0AAW7LDF0-F1
#
_cell.length_a   1.000
_cell.length_b   1.000
_cell.length_c   1.000
_cell.angle_alpha   90.00
_cell.angle_beta   90.00
_cell.angle_gamma   90.00
#
_symmetry.space_group_name_H-M   'P 1'
#
loop_
_entity.id
_entity.type
_entity.pdbx_description
1 polymer ?
#
loop_
_entity_poly.entity_id
_entity_poly.type
_entity_poly.pdbx_seq_one_letter_code
_entity_poly.pdbx_strand_id
1 'polypeptide(L)'
;MQNNKPTLAGMMTLGDYPQRIYPNLCITAIAVNGTVLQPDDGGERFIDNKRYEGTIAEMLEGALGFVARNGKTRVVIRDGKRTDIPEYPETAVREIITNALMHRDYGPYCNGTPIRLVMFSDRLECWNPGGVYGGQSINDLGYANMPTRNPTLVSILEIEKIAENRHSGIPVIRDEARTHGVRQPEFIDQRGSFLVRFFNSSAETNASDHDATPGQDKNSPRPADVENTILAYCAEPRLAQEIANHVGRSLQYTRREYIRPMVEAGKLSLTLPDKPKSKYQRYRLTNAA
;
A
#
# COMPACT_ATOMS: atom_id res chain seq x y z
N MET A 1 -14.87 6.38 27.40
CA MET A 1 -15.11 7.70 28.04
C MET A 1 -13.84 8.15 28.72
N GLN A 2 -13.56 9.45 28.77
CA GLN A 2 -12.51 10.05 29.60
C GLN A 2 -13.10 11.26 30.31
N ASN A 3 -12.99 11.34 31.64
CA ASN A 3 -13.61 12.39 32.46
C ASN A 3 -15.12 12.58 32.16
N ASN A 4 -15.88 11.48 32.06
CA ASN A 4 -17.31 11.46 31.69
C ASN A 4 -17.65 12.12 30.34
N LYS A 5 -16.67 12.30 29.45
CA LYS A 5 -16.88 12.75 28.07
C LYS A 5 -16.55 11.63 27.09
N PRO A 6 -17.29 11.51 25.97
CA PRO A 6 -16.91 10.63 24.87
C PRO A 6 -15.51 10.96 24.38
N THR A 7 -14.67 9.95 24.22
CA THR A 7 -13.37 10.11 23.57
C THR A 7 -13.59 10.17 22.06
N LEU A 8 -12.64 10.71 21.30
CA LEU A 8 -12.71 10.66 19.85
C LEU A 8 -12.93 9.24 19.34
N ALA A 9 -12.17 8.28 19.87
CA ALA A 9 -12.31 6.88 19.48
C ALA A 9 -13.73 6.36 19.74
N GLY A 10 -14.30 6.62 20.92
CA GLY A 10 -15.67 6.23 21.22
C GLY A 10 -16.72 6.93 20.37
N MET A 11 -16.51 8.21 20.01
CA MET A 11 -17.39 8.91 19.08
C MET A 11 -17.32 8.26 17.69
N MET A 12 -16.13 8.06 17.14
CA MET A 12 -15.95 7.54 15.78
C MET A 12 -16.41 6.08 15.61
N THR A 13 -16.54 5.30 16.68
CA THR A 13 -17.00 3.90 16.59
C THR A 13 -18.43 3.69 17.07
N LEU A 14 -18.90 4.44 18.08
CA LEU A 14 -20.18 4.19 18.75
C LEU A 14 -21.12 5.40 18.76
N GLY A 15 -20.69 6.55 18.22
CA GLY A 15 -21.50 7.76 18.22
C GLY A 15 -22.50 7.80 17.08
N ASP A 16 -23.71 8.31 17.32
CA ASP A 16 -24.77 8.40 16.31
C ASP A 16 -24.38 9.23 15.07
N TYR A 17 -23.65 10.34 15.27
CA TYR A 17 -23.20 11.19 14.16
C TYR A 17 -21.96 12.01 14.53
N PRO A 18 -20.75 11.41 14.44
CA PRO A 18 -19.49 12.04 14.86
C PRO A 18 -19.17 13.34 14.10
N GLN A 19 -19.61 13.42 12.84
CA GLN A 19 -19.31 14.53 11.94
C GLN A 19 -20.04 15.82 12.33
N ARG A 20 -21.06 15.75 13.20
CA ARG A 20 -21.61 16.97 13.84
C ARG A 20 -20.55 17.76 14.61
N ILE A 21 -19.59 17.06 15.22
CA ILE A 21 -18.48 17.69 15.97
C ILE A 21 -17.23 17.77 15.08
N TYR A 22 -17.01 16.78 14.22
CA TYR A 22 -15.84 16.71 13.35
C TYR A 22 -16.23 16.56 11.88
N PRO A 23 -16.65 17.64 11.20
CA PRO A 23 -17.27 17.55 9.87
C PRO A 23 -16.45 16.79 8.84
N ASN A 24 -15.12 16.91 8.87
CA ASN A 24 -14.21 16.33 7.87
C ASN A 24 -13.56 15.00 8.28
N LEU A 25 -13.96 14.41 9.42
CA LEU A 25 -13.62 13.03 9.75
C LEU A 25 -14.54 12.07 9.01
N CYS A 26 -14.41 12.08 7.68
CA CYS A 26 -15.27 11.35 6.76
C CYS A 26 -14.46 10.81 5.58
N ILE A 27 -15.10 9.99 4.73
CA ILE A 27 -14.54 9.59 3.42
C ILE A 27 -15.28 10.37 2.33
N THR A 28 -14.53 10.96 1.41
CA THR A 28 -15.05 11.45 0.12
C THR A 28 -14.63 10.46 -0.97
N ALA A 29 -15.59 9.93 -1.71
CA ALA A 29 -15.39 8.92 -2.73
C ALA A 29 -15.82 9.47 -4.11
N ILE A 30 -14.94 9.35 -5.10
CA ILE A 30 -15.12 9.91 -6.43
C ILE A 30 -14.79 8.84 -7.46
N ALA A 31 -15.62 8.69 -8.48
CA ALA A 31 -15.31 7.90 -9.68
C ALA A 31 -15.17 8.84 -10.87
N VAL A 32 -14.13 8.65 -11.68
CA VAL A 32 -13.84 9.48 -12.86
C VAL A 32 -13.68 8.64 -14.11
N ASN A 33 -14.04 9.21 -15.25
CA ASN A 33 -13.82 8.58 -16.55
C ASN A 33 -12.43 8.97 -17.09
N GLY A 34 -11.39 8.30 -16.61
CA GLY A 34 -10.01 8.52 -17.05
C GLY A 34 -8.97 8.26 -15.97
N THR A 35 -7.72 8.62 -16.26
CA THR A 35 -6.55 8.38 -15.40
C THR A 35 -6.10 9.61 -14.62
N VAL A 36 -6.68 10.77 -14.93
CA VAL A 36 -6.39 12.08 -14.32
C VAL A 36 -7.67 12.74 -13.80
N LEU A 37 -7.51 13.58 -12.77
CA LEU A 37 -8.62 14.34 -12.19
C LEU A 37 -8.80 15.66 -12.96
N GLN A 38 -9.09 15.56 -14.25
CA GLN A 38 -9.34 16.71 -15.14
C GLN A 38 -10.81 16.70 -15.60
N PRO A 39 -11.44 17.88 -15.82
CA PRO A 39 -12.70 17.93 -16.53
C PRO A 39 -12.49 17.42 -17.95
N ASP A 40 -13.40 16.58 -18.44
CA ASP A 40 -13.41 16.24 -19.86
C ASP A 40 -13.87 17.45 -20.71
N ASP A 41 -13.65 17.37 -22.03
CA ASP A 41 -14.03 18.43 -22.98
C ASP A 41 -15.55 18.73 -22.99
N GLY A 42 -16.37 17.88 -22.35
CA GLY A 42 -17.82 18.03 -22.18
C GLY A 42 -18.24 18.68 -20.86
N GLY A 43 -17.31 18.89 -19.91
CA GLY A 43 -17.58 19.46 -18.59
C GLY A 43 -18.09 18.46 -17.54
N GLU A 44 -18.16 17.17 -17.85
CA GLU A 44 -18.47 16.11 -16.89
C GLU A 44 -17.22 15.78 -16.06
N ARG A 45 -17.28 16.13 -14.77
CA ARG A 45 -16.10 16.04 -13.88
C ARG A 45 -15.98 14.68 -13.19
N PHE A 46 -17.10 14.01 -12.90
CA PHE A 46 -17.18 12.81 -12.06
C PHE A 46 -18.34 11.90 -12.50
N ILE A 47 -18.10 10.59 -12.61
CA ILE A 47 -19.12 9.55 -12.85
C ILE A 47 -20.03 9.41 -11.61
N ASP A 48 -19.43 9.38 -10.43
CA ASP A 48 -20.12 9.34 -9.15
C ASP A 48 -19.29 10.11 -8.11
N ASN A 49 -19.96 10.73 -7.15
CA ASN A 49 -19.34 11.49 -6.08
C ASN A 49 -20.19 11.36 -4.80
N LYS A 50 -19.60 10.79 -3.75
CA LYS A 50 -20.25 10.51 -2.48
C LYS A 50 -19.40 10.95 -1.30
N ARG A 51 -20.07 11.31 -0.23
CA ARG A 51 -19.46 11.54 1.08
C ARG A 51 -20.05 10.52 2.05
N TYR A 52 -19.19 9.76 2.71
CA TYR A 52 -19.58 8.78 3.73
C TYR A 52 -19.23 9.31 5.11
N GLU A 53 -20.24 9.39 5.95
CA GLU A 53 -20.21 9.89 7.33
C GLU A 53 -20.81 8.84 8.26
N GLY A 54 -20.90 9.14 9.56
CA GLY A 54 -21.26 8.19 10.60
C GLY A 54 -20.03 7.59 11.29
N THR A 55 -20.22 6.43 11.87
CA THR A 55 -19.17 5.61 12.50
C THR A 55 -18.18 5.08 11.45
N ILE A 56 -17.03 4.60 11.92
CA ILE A 56 -16.03 3.94 11.06
C ILE A 56 -16.62 2.72 10.35
N ALA A 57 -17.50 1.97 11.00
CA ALA A 57 -18.21 0.83 10.39
C ALA A 57 -19.04 1.28 9.19
N GLU A 58 -19.90 2.27 9.38
CA GLU A 58 -20.79 2.80 8.34
C GLU A 58 -19.99 3.43 7.18
N MET A 59 -18.92 4.16 7.49
CA MET A 59 -18.02 4.71 6.47
C MET A 59 -17.32 3.63 5.66
N LEU A 60 -16.85 2.55 6.32
CA LEU A 60 -16.22 1.42 5.66
C LEU A 60 -17.21 0.70 4.73
N GLU A 61 -18.40 0.38 5.22
CA GLU A 61 -19.45 -0.28 4.43
C GLU A 61 -19.89 0.57 3.23
N GLY A 62 -20.11 1.88 3.45
CA GLY A 62 -20.48 2.81 2.40
C GLY A 62 -19.42 2.90 1.30
N ALA A 63 -18.15 3.00 1.69
CA ALA A 63 -17.02 3.09 0.77
C ALA A 63 -16.77 1.77 0.03
N LEU A 64 -16.92 0.61 0.68
CA LEU A 64 -16.89 -0.70 0.01
C LEU A 64 -18.00 -0.81 -1.04
N GLY A 65 -19.23 -0.43 -0.68
CA GLY A 65 -20.35 -0.38 -1.61
C GLY A 65 -20.11 0.58 -2.77
N PHE A 66 -19.40 1.69 -2.56
CA PHE A 66 -19.02 2.60 -3.64
C PHE A 66 -18.13 1.92 -4.67
N VAL A 67 -17.10 1.21 -4.22
CA VAL A 67 -16.15 0.52 -5.09
C VAL A 67 -16.83 -0.62 -5.83
N ALA A 68 -17.70 -1.39 -5.16
CA ALA A 68 -18.45 -2.46 -5.79
C ALA A 68 -19.44 -1.95 -6.87
N ARG A 69 -20.10 -0.80 -6.64
CA ARG A 69 -21.05 -0.22 -7.60
C ARG A 69 -20.39 0.45 -8.80
N ASN A 70 -19.26 1.09 -8.60
CA ASN A 70 -18.55 1.82 -9.65
C ASN A 70 -17.45 0.99 -10.33
N GLY A 71 -17.09 -0.16 -9.77
CA GLY A 71 -16.19 -1.13 -10.37
C GLY A 71 -16.90 -2.03 -11.37
N LYS A 72 -16.16 -2.50 -12.36
CA LYS A 72 -16.65 -3.47 -13.34
C LYS A 72 -16.71 -4.86 -12.70
N THR A 73 -17.64 -5.69 -13.15
CA THR A 73 -17.70 -7.11 -12.77
C THR A 73 -17.64 -7.95 -14.03
N ARG A 74 -16.63 -8.82 -14.14
CA ARG A 74 -16.52 -9.76 -15.25
C ARG A 74 -17.11 -11.10 -14.84
N VAL A 75 -17.76 -11.76 -15.79
CA VAL A 75 -18.37 -13.07 -15.59
C VAL A 75 -17.45 -14.13 -16.18
N VAL A 76 -16.99 -15.06 -15.35
CA VAL A 76 -16.16 -16.19 -15.80
C VAL A 76 -16.94 -17.48 -15.60
N ILE A 77 -17.09 -18.26 -16.66
CA ILE A 77 -17.72 -19.59 -16.61
C ILE A 77 -16.61 -20.63 -16.69
N ARG A 78 -16.45 -21.43 -15.62
CA ARG A 78 -15.54 -22.58 -15.57
C ARG A 78 -16.35 -23.80 -15.12
N ASP A 79 -16.22 -24.90 -15.85
CA ASP A 79 -16.92 -26.16 -15.56
C ASP A 79 -18.44 -26.02 -15.38
N GLY A 80 -19.06 -25.15 -16.18
CA GLY A 80 -20.50 -24.84 -16.11
C GLY A 80 -20.93 -23.98 -14.91
N LYS A 81 -20.00 -23.60 -14.02
CA LYS A 81 -20.26 -22.67 -12.92
C LYS A 81 -19.89 -21.25 -13.34
N ARG A 82 -20.88 -20.37 -13.24
CA ARG A 82 -20.70 -18.92 -13.40
C ARG A 82 -20.15 -18.33 -12.10
N THR A 83 -19.04 -17.63 -12.20
CA THR A 83 -18.45 -16.85 -11.09
C THR A 83 -18.29 -15.42 -11.55
N ASP A 84 -18.86 -14.49 -10.78
CA ASP A 84 -18.70 -13.06 -10.99
C ASP A 84 -17.42 -12.61 -10.27
N ILE A 85 -16.52 -11.95 -10.99
CA ILE A 85 -15.21 -11.51 -10.49
C ILE A 85 -15.19 -9.97 -10.53
N PRO A 86 -15.12 -9.29 -9.37
CA PRO A 86 -15.04 -7.84 -9.32
C PRO A 86 -13.71 -7.33 -9.88
N GLU A 87 -13.71 -6.10 -10.38
CA GLU A 87 -12.53 -5.42 -10.92
C GLU A 87 -11.43 -5.23 -9.88
N TYR A 88 -11.82 -5.00 -8.63
CA TYR A 88 -10.93 -4.92 -7.48
C TYR A 88 -11.27 -6.03 -6.48
N PRO A 89 -10.27 -6.80 -5.99
CA PRO A 89 -10.51 -7.81 -4.97
C PRO A 89 -11.07 -7.18 -3.69
N GLU A 90 -12.23 -7.65 -3.23
CA GLU A 90 -12.95 -7.06 -2.09
C GLU A 90 -12.09 -7.04 -0.82
N THR A 91 -11.31 -8.11 -0.58
CA THR A 91 -10.36 -8.19 0.54
C THR A 91 -9.35 -7.05 0.51
N ALA A 92 -8.74 -6.79 -0.66
CA ALA A 92 -7.75 -5.73 -0.81
C ALA A 92 -8.37 -4.35 -0.58
N VAL A 93 -9.55 -4.09 -1.16
CA VAL A 93 -10.27 -2.82 -1.00
C VAL A 93 -10.65 -2.59 0.46
N ARG A 94 -11.18 -3.62 1.14
CA ARG A 94 -11.50 -3.56 2.56
C ARG A 94 -10.27 -3.21 3.38
N GLU A 95 -9.16 -3.87 3.12
CA GLU A 95 -7.92 -3.67 3.86
C GLU A 95 -7.34 -2.27 3.65
N ILE A 96 -7.39 -1.74 2.41
CA ILE A 96 -6.97 -0.37 2.09
C ILE A 96 -7.79 0.66 2.87
N ILE A 97 -9.11 0.54 2.85
CA ILE A 97 -10.02 1.52 3.47
C ILE A 97 -9.95 1.42 5.00
N THR A 98 -9.89 0.20 5.53
CA THR A 98 -9.79 -0.04 6.98
C THR A 98 -8.47 0.51 7.52
N ASN A 99 -7.34 0.24 6.85
CA ASN A 99 -6.05 0.83 7.22
C ASN A 99 -6.07 2.36 7.14
N ALA A 100 -6.74 2.93 6.14
CA ALA A 100 -6.88 4.38 6.05
C ALA A 100 -7.62 4.93 7.28
N LEU A 101 -8.78 4.37 7.65
CA LEU A 101 -9.58 4.79 8.80
C LEU A 101 -8.85 4.58 10.14
N MET A 102 -8.13 3.47 10.30
CA MET A 102 -7.39 3.13 11.52
C MET A 102 -6.15 4.02 11.74
N HIS A 103 -5.38 4.25 10.70
CA HIS A 103 -4.08 4.92 10.80
C HIS A 103 -4.10 6.40 10.44
N ARG A 104 -5.27 6.93 10.07
CA ARG A 104 -5.51 8.36 9.84
C ARG A 104 -4.94 9.22 10.97
N ASP A 105 -4.36 10.37 10.62
CA ASP A 105 -4.03 11.39 11.59
C ASP A 105 -5.28 12.15 12.03
N TYR A 106 -5.82 11.78 13.20
CA TYR A 106 -6.94 12.45 13.85
C TYR A 106 -6.55 13.71 14.63
N GLY A 107 -5.28 14.12 14.57
CA GLY A 107 -4.77 15.32 15.21
C GLY A 107 -5.36 16.62 14.64
N PRO A 108 -5.21 17.74 15.36
CA PRO A 108 -5.84 19.02 15.03
C PRO A 108 -5.39 19.59 13.67
N TYR A 109 -4.20 19.22 13.18
CA TYR A 109 -3.69 19.70 11.89
C TYR A 109 -4.24 18.93 10.68
N CYS A 110 -4.84 17.75 10.91
CA CYS A 110 -5.37 16.88 9.86
C CYS A 110 -6.89 16.70 9.95
N ASN A 111 -7.55 17.16 11.02
CA ASN A 111 -9.00 17.00 11.22
C ASN A 111 -9.87 17.73 10.18
N GLY A 112 -9.30 18.69 9.44
CA GLY A 112 -9.98 19.48 8.40
C GLY A 112 -10.04 18.79 7.04
N THR A 113 -9.37 17.65 6.85
CA THR A 113 -9.24 17.02 5.53
C THR A 113 -9.82 15.60 5.55
N PRO A 114 -10.76 15.27 4.64
CA PRO A 114 -11.31 13.91 4.56
C PRO A 114 -10.31 12.92 3.97
N ILE A 115 -10.53 11.63 4.23
CA ILE A 115 -9.93 10.57 3.40
C ILE A 115 -10.52 10.69 1.99
N ARG A 116 -9.70 10.55 0.96
CA ARG A 116 -10.15 10.61 -0.44
C ARG A 116 -9.96 9.26 -1.09
N LEU A 117 -11.07 8.67 -1.52
CA LEU A 117 -11.10 7.45 -2.31
C LEU A 117 -11.44 7.82 -3.75
N VAL A 118 -10.54 7.59 -4.69
CA VAL A 118 -10.74 7.98 -6.09
C VAL A 118 -10.59 6.75 -6.98
N MET A 119 -11.63 6.45 -7.76
CA MET A 119 -11.62 5.41 -8.78
C MET A 119 -11.33 6.06 -10.13
N PHE A 120 -10.17 5.73 -10.67
CA PHE A 120 -9.79 6.02 -12.04
C PHE A 120 -10.11 4.81 -12.92
N SER A 121 -10.03 5.01 -14.23
CA SER A 121 -10.26 3.94 -15.21
C SER A 121 -9.30 2.77 -15.08
N ASP A 122 -8.12 2.98 -14.49
CA ASP A 122 -7.02 1.99 -14.38
C ASP A 122 -6.64 1.62 -12.93
N ARG A 123 -7.12 2.36 -11.91
CA ARG A 123 -6.69 2.17 -10.52
C ARG A 123 -7.65 2.79 -9.50
N LEU A 124 -7.63 2.24 -8.30
CA LEU A 124 -8.19 2.80 -7.09
C LEU A 124 -7.08 3.53 -6.33
N GLU A 125 -7.30 4.79 -5.99
CA GLU A 125 -6.43 5.58 -5.12
C GLU A 125 -7.11 5.85 -3.78
N CYS A 126 -6.44 5.55 -2.66
CA CYS A 126 -6.88 5.92 -1.32
C CYS A 126 -5.84 6.84 -0.69
N TRP A 127 -6.16 8.13 -0.64
CA TRP A 127 -5.35 9.16 0.00
C TRP A 127 -5.85 9.40 1.43
N ASN A 128 -4.92 9.34 2.39
CA ASN A 128 -5.19 9.42 3.81
C ASN A 128 -4.39 10.58 4.46
N PRO A 129 -5.05 11.47 5.24
CA PRO A 129 -4.34 12.46 6.05
C PRO A 129 -3.37 11.81 7.05
N GLY A 130 -2.15 12.32 7.10
CA GLY A 130 -1.05 11.77 7.89
C GLY A 130 -0.10 10.91 7.06
N GLY A 131 1.17 10.88 7.47
CA GLY A 131 2.18 9.98 6.90
C GLY A 131 2.44 8.77 7.78
N VAL A 132 3.47 8.01 7.42
CA VAL A 132 3.94 6.86 8.22
C VAL A 132 4.28 7.33 9.65
N TYR A 133 3.79 6.59 10.65
CA TYR A 133 3.89 6.99 12.05
C TYR A 133 5.13 6.40 12.76
N GLY A 134 5.63 7.11 13.77
CA GLY A 134 6.66 6.58 14.69
C GLY A 134 8.09 6.58 14.14
N GLY A 135 8.42 7.49 13.21
CA GLY A 135 9.78 7.61 12.65
C GLY A 135 10.18 6.46 11.73
N GLN A 136 9.21 5.64 11.31
CA GLN A 136 9.42 4.51 10.42
C GLN A 136 9.43 4.96 8.96
N SER A 137 10.05 4.16 8.11
CA SER A 137 10.06 4.37 6.66
C SER A 137 8.90 3.62 6.01
N ILE A 138 8.51 4.07 4.82
CA ILE A 138 7.61 3.31 3.95
C ILE A 138 8.16 1.91 3.60
N ASN A 139 9.48 1.76 3.63
CA ASN A 139 10.16 0.48 3.40
C ASN A 139 9.88 -0.56 4.50
N ASP A 140 9.42 -0.13 5.67
CA ASP A 140 9.11 -0.99 6.81
C ASP A 140 7.69 -1.57 6.75
N LEU A 141 6.85 -1.08 5.82
CA LEU A 141 5.45 -1.47 5.68
C LEU A 141 5.27 -2.95 5.31
N GLY A 142 4.62 -3.67 6.23
CA GLY A 142 4.35 -5.11 6.11
C GLY A 142 5.53 -6.01 6.50
N TYR A 143 6.61 -5.45 7.05
CA TYR A 143 7.82 -6.18 7.42
C TYR A 143 8.27 -5.95 8.86
N ALA A 144 7.92 -4.80 9.45
CA ALA A 144 8.20 -4.46 10.84
C ALA A 144 6.90 -4.30 11.66
N ASN A 145 7.00 -4.48 12.97
CA ASN A 145 5.93 -4.10 13.89
C ASN A 145 5.87 -2.57 13.96
N MET A 146 4.92 -2.00 13.23
CA MET A 146 4.73 -0.55 13.17
C MET A 146 3.92 -0.10 14.38
N PRO A 147 4.36 0.95 15.12
CA PRO A 147 3.52 1.52 16.16
C PRO A 147 2.24 2.08 15.54
N THR A 148 1.11 1.92 16.23
CA THR A 148 -0.15 2.55 15.80
C THR A 148 -0.29 3.95 16.41
N ARG A 149 -0.71 4.91 15.58
CA ARG A 149 -1.03 6.28 16.02
C ARG A 149 -2.25 6.32 16.93
N ASN A 150 -3.21 5.43 16.72
CA ASN A 150 -4.52 5.46 17.37
C ASN A 150 -4.79 4.16 18.15
N PRO A 151 -4.00 3.84 19.21
CA PRO A 151 -4.07 2.54 19.88
C PRO A 151 -5.44 2.22 20.47
N THR A 152 -6.11 3.20 21.08
CA THR A 152 -7.47 3.02 21.62
C THR A 152 -8.49 2.76 20.53
N LEU A 153 -8.38 3.46 19.38
CA LEU A 153 -9.30 3.28 18.26
C LEU A 153 -9.14 1.88 17.65
N VAL A 154 -7.90 1.48 17.37
CA VAL A 154 -7.57 0.17 16.81
C VAL A 154 -8.07 -0.94 17.73
N SER A 155 -7.86 -0.83 19.04
CA SER A 155 -8.36 -1.81 20.01
C SER A 155 -9.88 -1.96 19.99
N ILE A 156 -10.65 -0.86 19.83
CA ILE A 156 -12.12 -0.94 19.72
C ILE A 156 -12.52 -1.64 18.41
N LEU A 157 -11.88 -1.27 17.28
CA LEU A 157 -12.19 -1.86 15.97
C LEU A 157 -11.84 -3.36 15.90
N GLU A 158 -10.81 -3.81 16.62
CA GLU A 158 -10.50 -5.23 16.80
C GLU A 158 -11.61 -5.96 17.59
N ILE A 159 -12.10 -5.37 18.68
CA ILE A 159 -13.18 -5.93 19.50
C ILE A 159 -14.47 -6.05 18.68
N GLU A 160 -14.77 -5.04 17.87
CA GLU A 160 -15.91 -5.01 16.96
C GLU A 160 -15.72 -5.90 15.72
N LYS A 161 -14.55 -6.53 15.56
CA LYS A 161 -14.18 -7.37 14.40
C LYS A 161 -14.26 -6.62 13.07
N ILE A 162 -14.11 -5.30 13.09
CA ILE A 162 -14.05 -4.47 11.89
C ILE A 162 -12.67 -4.62 11.25
N ALA A 163 -11.62 -4.69 12.07
CA ALA A 163 -10.23 -4.83 11.65
C ALA A 163 -9.52 -5.97 12.40
N GLU A 164 -8.62 -6.68 11.70
CA GLU A 164 -7.71 -7.64 12.32
C GLU A 164 -6.29 -7.05 12.37
N ASN A 165 -5.82 -6.67 13.56
CA ASN A 165 -4.48 -6.10 13.73
C ASN A 165 -3.41 -7.20 13.83
N ARG A 166 -3.22 -7.96 12.75
CA ARG A 166 -2.20 -9.03 12.66
C ARG A 166 -0.95 -8.59 11.89
N HIS A 167 -0.74 -7.29 11.70
CA HIS A 167 0.34 -6.75 10.84
C HIS A 167 0.31 -7.31 9.40
N SER A 168 -0.83 -7.86 8.99
CA SER A 168 -1.01 -8.58 7.72
C SER A 168 -1.60 -7.70 6.63
N GLY A 169 -2.04 -6.48 6.93
CA GLY A 169 -2.78 -5.65 5.98
C GLY A 169 -2.05 -5.38 4.67
N ILE A 170 -0.83 -4.86 4.76
CA ILE A 170 0.01 -4.60 3.59
C ILE A 170 0.36 -5.92 2.85
N PRO A 171 0.78 -7.01 3.53
CA PRO A 171 0.93 -8.32 2.88
C PRO A 171 -0.32 -8.83 2.16
N VAL A 172 -1.51 -8.67 2.74
CA VAL A 172 -2.80 -9.10 2.16
C VAL A 172 -3.07 -8.33 0.87
N ILE A 173 -2.90 -7.00 0.86
CA ILE A 173 -3.10 -6.20 -0.36
C ILE A 173 -2.14 -6.65 -1.48
N ARG A 174 -0.87 -6.93 -1.15
CA ARG A 174 0.14 -7.42 -2.11
C ARG A 174 -0.18 -8.83 -2.63
N ASP A 175 -0.66 -9.71 -1.75
CA ASP A 175 -1.03 -11.08 -2.10
C ASP A 175 -2.28 -11.12 -2.98
N GLU A 176 -3.30 -10.33 -2.66
CA GLU A 176 -4.51 -10.17 -3.48
C GLU A 176 -4.16 -9.68 -4.89
N ALA A 177 -3.28 -8.67 -5.01
CA ALA A 177 -2.80 -8.20 -6.30
C ALA A 177 -2.08 -9.31 -7.10
N ARG A 178 -1.22 -10.08 -6.43
CA ARG A 178 -0.49 -11.21 -7.06
C ARG A 178 -1.44 -12.31 -7.51
N THR A 179 -2.37 -12.72 -6.66
CA THR A 179 -3.33 -13.80 -6.92
C THR A 179 -4.27 -13.45 -8.07
N HIS A 180 -4.63 -12.18 -8.20
CA HIS A 180 -5.46 -11.68 -9.29
C HIS A 180 -4.69 -11.29 -10.56
N GLY A 181 -3.35 -11.40 -10.54
CA GLY A 181 -2.50 -11.08 -11.67
C GLY A 181 -2.58 -9.62 -12.10
N VAL A 182 -2.73 -8.70 -11.13
CA VAL A 182 -2.70 -7.26 -11.38
C VAL A 182 -1.39 -6.66 -10.90
N ARG A 183 -1.06 -5.47 -11.43
CA ARG A 183 0.12 -4.71 -11.01
C ARG A 183 0.14 -4.53 -9.48
N GLN A 184 1.31 -4.75 -8.89
CA GLN A 184 1.50 -4.57 -7.44
C GLN A 184 1.15 -3.16 -6.99
N PRO A 185 0.52 -3.01 -5.81
CA PRO A 185 0.11 -1.71 -5.30
C PRO A 185 1.31 -0.80 -5.01
N GLU A 186 1.14 0.49 -5.24
CA GLU A 186 2.08 1.52 -4.83
C GLU A 186 1.64 2.11 -3.49
N PHE A 187 2.59 2.22 -2.56
CA PHE A 187 2.42 2.95 -1.31
C PHE A 187 3.31 4.18 -1.39
N ILE A 188 2.77 5.36 -1.12
CA ILE A 188 3.49 6.63 -1.22
C ILE A 188 3.27 7.41 0.07
N ASP A 189 4.35 7.82 0.73
CA ASP A 189 4.32 8.70 1.90
C ASP A 189 4.94 10.03 1.50
N GLN A 190 4.13 11.09 1.48
CA GLN A 190 4.56 12.39 1.01
C GLN A 190 3.91 13.51 1.81
N ARG A 191 4.74 14.39 2.36
CA ARG A 191 4.35 15.69 2.97
C ARG A 191 3.20 15.56 3.99
N GLY A 192 3.25 14.53 4.84
CA GLY A 192 2.22 14.31 5.86
C GLY A 192 0.93 13.70 5.32
N SER A 193 1.02 12.95 4.22
CA SER A 193 -0.09 12.17 3.67
C SER A 193 0.39 10.82 3.17
N PHE A 194 -0.51 9.83 3.21
CA PHE A 194 -0.24 8.48 2.78
C PHE A 194 -1.21 8.12 1.65
N LEU A 195 -0.69 7.61 0.54
CA LEU A 195 -1.45 7.24 -0.64
C LEU A 195 -1.21 5.77 -0.96
N VAL A 196 -2.31 5.04 -1.15
CA VAL A 196 -2.29 3.70 -1.76
C VAL A 196 -2.85 3.80 -3.17
N ARG A 197 -2.12 3.29 -4.16
CA ARG A 197 -2.62 3.06 -5.52
C ARG A 197 -2.74 1.56 -5.75
N PHE A 198 -3.94 1.11 -6.07
CA PHE A 198 -4.24 -0.29 -6.34
C PHE A 198 -4.78 -0.41 -7.77
N PHE A 199 -4.04 -1.10 -8.64
CA PHE A 199 -4.32 -1.12 -10.07
C PHE A 199 -5.33 -2.21 -10.42
N ASN A 200 -6.15 -1.95 -11.45
CA ASN A 200 -7.01 -2.97 -12.05
C ASN A 200 -6.28 -3.66 -13.21
N SER A 201 -6.96 -4.62 -13.84
CA SER A 201 -6.43 -5.36 -14.99
C SER A 201 -6.16 -4.52 -16.27
N SER A 202 -6.78 -3.34 -16.42
CA SER A 202 -6.56 -2.48 -17.59
C SER A 202 -5.25 -1.66 -17.52
N ALA A 203 -4.66 -1.52 -16.33
CA ALA A 203 -3.38 -0.84 -16.16
C ALA A 203 -2.21 -1.56 -16.86
N GLU A 204 -2.31 -2.89 -17.07
CA GLU A 204 -1.30 -3.63 -17.84
C GLU A 204 -1.41 -3.39 -19.35
N THR A 205 -2.62 -3.10 -19.85
CA THR A 205 -2.88 -2.87 -21.27
C THR A 205 -2.51 -1.44 -21.71
N ASN A 206 -2.58 -0.48 -20.78
CA ASN A 206 -2.27 0.93 -21.06
C ASN A 206 -0.78 1.29 -20.85
N ALA A 207 0.05 0.36 -20.34
CA ALA A 207 1.49 0.61 -20.17
C ALA A 207 2.28 0.68 -21.50
N SER A 208 1.63 0.39 -22.64
CA SER A 208 2.19 0.48 -23.97
C SER A 208 2.02 1.83 -24.68
N ASP A 209 1.15 2.74 -24.23
CA ASP A 209 0.92 4.00 -24.93
C ASP A 209 0.76 5.19 -23.96
N HIS A 210 1.68 6.16 -24.09
CA HIS A 210 1.62 7.55 -23.63
C HIS A 210 1.20 7.84 -22.16
N ASP A 211 2.17 8.02 -21.26
CA ASP A 211 2.55 9.36 -20.81
C ASP A 211 3.88 9.34 -20.02
N ALA A 212 4.76 10.28 -20.37
CA ALA A 212 6.04 10.49 -19.74
C ALA A 212 5.95 11.81 -18.96
N THR A 213 5.94 11.73 -17.63
CA THR A 213 6.35 12.86 -16.78
C THR A 213 7.43 12.38 -15.81
N PRO A 214 8.52 13.15 -15.59
CA PRO A 214 9.74 12.64 -15.00
C PRO A 214 9.69 12.75 -13.47
N GLY A 215 9.81 11.62 -12.77
CA GLY A 215 10.03 11.59 -11.33
C GLY A 215 9.81 10.20 -10.72
N GLN A 216 10.89 9.41 -10.66
CA GLN A 216 11.21 8.30 -9.72
C GLN A 216 10.04 7.41 -9.25
N ASP A 217 9.92 6.11 -9.52
CA ASP A 217 10.88 5.08 -9.89
C ASP A 217 10.17 3.98 -10.70
N LYS A 218 10.63 3.75 -11.94
CA LYS A 218 10.38 2.52 -12.69
C LYS A 218 11.45 1.50 -12.32
N ASN A 219 11.16 0.63 -11.34
CA ASN A 219 11.64 -0.77 -11.26
C ASN A 219 11.48 -1.28 -9.83
N SER A 220 10.47 -2.10 -9.58
CA SER A 220 10.68 -3.22 -8.66
C SER A 220 10.91 -4.45 -9.55
N PRO A 221 12.17 -4.88 -9.76
CA PRO A 221 12.45 -6.03 -10.63
C PRO A 221 11.87 -7.31 -10.01
N ARG A 222 11.54 -8.31 -10.85
CA ARG A 222 11.18 -9.65 -10.36
C ARG A 222 12.34 -10.21 -9.52
N PRO A 223 12.13 -11.13 -8.56
CA PRO A 223 13.21 -11.66 -7.71
C PRO A 223 14.43 -12.16 -8.50
N ALA A 224 14.22 -12.79 -9.66
CA ALA A 224 15.28 -13.23 -10.58
C ALA A 224 16.03 -12.06 -11.26
N ASP A 225 15.34 -10.95 -11.52
CA ASP A 225 15.92 -9.74 -12.11
C ASP A 225 16.81 -9.01 -11.07
N VAL A 226 16.45 -9.07 -9.78
CA VAL A 226 17.26 -8.51 -8.68
C VAL A 226 18.56 -9.30 -8.48
N GLU A 227 18.51 -10.63 -8.49
CA GLU A 227 19.73 -11.46 -8.40
C GLU A 227 20.71 -11.14 -9.53
N ASN A 228 20.24 -11.07 -10.78
CA ASN A 228 21.10 -10.75 -11.93
C ASN A 228 21.69 -9.33 -11.83
N THR A 229 20.92 -8.37 -11.30
CA THR A 229 21.40 -7.01 -11.03
C THR A 229 22.52 -7.01 -9.98
N ILE A 230 22.35 -7.79 -8.90
CA ILE A 230 23.39 -7.95 -7.87
C ILE A 230 24.64 -8.61 -8.45
N LEU A 231 24.51 -9.65 -9.28
CA LEU A 231 25.66 -10.32 -9.91
C LEU A 231 26.44 -9.36 -10.80
N ALA A 232 25.75 -8.59 -11.66
CA ALA A 232 26.38 -7.59 -12.52
C ALA A 232 27.10 -6.50 -11.70
N TYR A 233 26.46 -6.00 -10.63
CA TYR A 233 27.04 -4.95 -9.79
C TYR A 233 28.24 -5.43 -8.95
N CYS A 234 28.23 -6.71 -8.57
CA CYS A 234 29.29 -7.39 -7.84
C CYS A 234 30.41 -7.94 -8.75
N ALA A 235 30.43 -7.60 -10.05
CA ALA A 235 31.59 -7.86 -10.90
C ALA A 235 32.88 -7.23 -10.31
N GLU A 236 32.73 -6.09 -9.62
CA GLU A 236 33.73 -5.52 -8.73
C GLU A 236 33.35 -5.79 -7.25
N PRO A 237 34.31 -5.84 -6.32
CA PRO A 237 34.00 -6.03 -4.90
C PRO A 237 33.18 -4.88 -4.30
N ARG A 238 31.99 -5.18 -3.78
CA ARG A 238 31.06 -4.20 -3.16
C ARG A 238 30.78 -4.51 -1.70
N LEU A 239 30.55 -3.49 -0.89
CA LEU A 239 30.04 -3.61 0.48
C LEU A 239 28.56 -4.04 0.43
N ALA A 240 28.10 -4.77 1.45
CA ALA A 240 26.67 -5.12 1.55
C ALA A 240 25.74 -3.89 1.54
N GLN A 241 26.19 -2.75 2.07
CA GLN A 241 25.44 -1.50 2.05
C GLN A 241 25.34 -0.92 0.64
N GLU A 242 26.41 -1.00 -0.16
CA GLU A 242 26.41 -0.53 -1.54
C GLU A 242 25.48 -1.38 -2.42
N ILE A 243 25.47 -2.70 -2.20
CA ILE A 243 24.56 -3.63 -2.88
C ILE A 243 23.12 -3.31 -2.53
N ALA A 244 22.81 -3.14 -1.23
CA ALA A 244 21.47 -2.82 -0.75
C ALA A 244 20.96 -1.49 -1.34
N ASN A 245 21.80 -0.47 -1.37
CA ASN A 245 21.49 0.82 -1.98
C ASN A 245 21.25 0.68 -3.50
N HIS A 246 22.07 -0.11 -4.18
CA HIS A 246 21.97 -0.31 -5.64
C HIS A 246 20.67 -1.00 -6.05
N VAL A 247 20.17 -1.95 -5.25
CA VAL A 247 18.88 -2.62 -5.50
C VAL A 247 17.68 -1.93 -4.86
N GLY A 248 17.89 -0.80 -4.17
CA GLY A 248 16.83 -0.05 -3.50
C GLY A 248 16.14 -0.81 -2.36
N ARG A 249 16.87 -1.65 -1.61
CA ARG A 249 16.33 -2.46 -0.51
C ARG A 249 17.10 -2.22 0.79
N SER A 250 16.51 -2.62 1.93
CA SER A 250 17.20 -2.51 3.22
C SER A 250 18.42 -3.44 3.30
N LEU A 251 19.44 -3.05 4.07
CA LEU A 251 20.65 -3.86 4.26
C LEU A 251 20.33 -5.25 4.82
N GLN A 252 19.42 -5.33 5.80
CA GLN A 252 19.07 -6.58 6.45
C GLN A 252 18.31 -7.52 5.51
N TYR A 253 17.36 -6.99 4.72
CA TYR A 253 16.64 -7.75 3.70
C TYR A 253 17.60 -8.25 2.61
N THR A 254 18.43 -7.35 2.08
CA THR A 254 19.42 -7.69 1.04
C THR A 254 20.40 -8.76 1.51
N ARG A 255 20.82 -8.70 2.79
CA ARG A 255 21.66 -9.74 3.39
C ARG A 255 20.97 -11.10 3.48
N ARG A 256 19.72 -11.13 3.95
CA ARG A 256 18.99 -12.37 4.25
C ARG A 256 18.46 -13.05 2.98
N GLU A 257 17.86 -12.27 2.07
CA GLU A 257 17.17 -12.81 0.90
C GLU A 257 18.07 -12.96 -0.33
N TYR A 258 19.16 -12.19 -0.43
CA TYR A 258 20.02 -12.23 -1.61
C TYR A 258 21.46 -12.59 -1.27
N ILE A 259 22.20 -11.75 -0.52
CA ILE A 259 23.65 -11.93 -0.35
C ILE A 259 23.98 -13.28 0.29
N ARG A 260 23.32 -13.65 1.40
CA ARG A 260 23.60 -14.93 2.07
C ARG A 260 23.22 -16.14 1.20
N PRO A 261 22.01 -16.24 0.64
CA PRO A 261 21.67 -17.31 -0.30
C PRO A 261 22.59 -17.38 -1.52
N MET A 262 23.01 -16.24 -2.09
CA MET A 262 23.92 -16.19 -3.24
C MET A 262 25.34 -16.61 -2.89
N VAL A 263 25.81 -16.37 -1.65
CA VAL A 263 27.08 -16.89 -1.15
C VAL A 263 26.99 -18.41 -0.89
N GLU A 264 25.90 -18.87 -0.27
CA GLU A 264 25.63 -20.30 -0.03
C GLU A 264 25.49 -21.09 -1.35
N ALA A 265 24.88 -20.49 -2.37
CA ALA A 265 24.76 -21.03 -3.72
C ALA A 265 26.02 -20.85 -4.58
N GLY A 266 27.10 -20.28 -4.03
CA GLY A 266 28.38 -20.10 -4.73
C GLY A 266 28.39 -19.03 -5.82
N LYS A 267 27.33 -18.23 -5.99
CA LYS A 267 27.27 -17.15 -6.99
C LYS A 267 28.09 -15.91 -6.58
N LEU A 268 28.21 -15.67 -5.27
CA LEU A 268 29.05 -14.61 -4.69
C LEU A 268 30.10 -15.18 -3.75
N SER A 269 31.25 -14.52 -3.66
CA SER A 269 32.35 -14.87 -2.75
C SER A 269 32.71 -13.71 -1.81
N LEU A 270 33.18 -14.05 -0.62
CA LEU A 270 33.67 -13.11 0.38
C LEU A 270 35.10 -12.68 0.02
N THR A 271 35.42 -11.39 0.12
CA THR A 271 36.81 -10.93 -0.05
C THR A 271 37.70 -11.23 1.15
N LEU A 272 37.11 -11.36 2.34
CA LEU A 272 37.79 -11.69 3.60
C LEU A 272 37.16 -12.96 4.20
N PRO A 273 37.46 -14.15 3.67
CA PRO A 273 36.85 -15.40 4.12
C PRO A 273 37.12 -15.71 5.60
N ASP A 274 38.31 -15.40 6.09
CA ASP A 274 38.72 -15.66 7.49
C ASP A 274 38.05 -14.73 8.51
N LYS A 275 37.44 -13.63 8.06
CA LYS A 275 36.78 -12.62 8.91
C LYS A 275 35.40 -12.25 8.34
N PRO A 276 34.43 -13.18 8.35
CA PRO A 276 33.13 -12.98 7.71
C PRO A 276 32.33 -11.81 8.30
N LYS A 277 32.55 -11.48 9.58
CA LYS A 277 31.90 -10.36 10.30
C LYS A 277 32.67 -9.04 10.22
N SER A 278 33.73 -8.94 9.40
CA SER A 278 34.51 -7.70 9.26
C SER A 278 33.65 -6.55 8.74
N LYS A 279 33.81 -5.35 9.32
CA LYS A 279 33.18 -4.12 8.81
C LYS A 279 33.64 -3.73 7.41
N TYR A 280 34.78 -4.27 6.96
CA TYR A 280 35.33 -4.05 5.62
C TYR A 280 35.04 -5.22 4.67
N GLN A 281 34.14 -6.14 5.05
CA GLN A 281 33.78 -7.27 4.20
C GLN A 281 33.10 -6.79 2.92
N ARG A 282 33.61 -7.26 1.78
CA ARG A 282 33.02 -7.05 0.47
C ARG A 282 32.65 -8.37 -0.18
N TYR A 283 31.73 -8.29 -1.13
CA TYR A 283 31.20 -9.40 -1.90
C TYR A 283 31.53 -9.16 -3.36
N ARG A 284 31.97 -10.21 -4.05
CA ARG A 284 32.28 -10.18 -5.48
C ARG A 284 31.71 -11.41 -6.15
N LEU A 285 31.50 -11.33 -7.46
CA LEU A 285 31.13 -12.47 -8.28
C LEU A 285 32.14 -13.61 -8.07
N THR A 286 31.64 -14.84 -7.87
CA THR A 286 32.51 -16.01 -7.87
C THR A 286 32.87 -16.31 -9.33
N ASN A 287 34.14 -16.13 -9.69
CA ASN A 287 34.60 -16.61 -10.99
C ASN A 287 34.52 -18.14 -10.97
N ALA A 288 33.77 -18.72 -11.91
CA ALA A 288 33.84 -20.15 -12.17
C ALA A 288 35.30 -20.49 -12.49
N ALA A 289 35.91 -21.32 -11.65
CA ALA A 289 37.19 -21.96 -11.94
C ALA A 289 36.98 -23.09 -12.95
#